data_AF-A0A3Q8S395-F1
#
_entry.id   AF-A0A3Q8S395-F1
#
_cell.length_a   1.000
_cell.length_b   1.000
_cell.length_c   1.000
_cell.angle_alpha   90.00
_cell.angle_beta   90.00
_cell.angle_gamma   90.00
#
_symmetry.space_group_name_H-M   'P 1'
#
loop_
_entity.id
_entity.type
_entity.pdbx_description
1 polymer ?
#
loop_
_entity_poly.entity_id
_entity_poly.type
_entity_poly.pdbx_seq_one_letter_code
_entity_poly.pdbx_strand_id
1 'polypeptide(L)'
;MAKVIAPNKQYNGISAGVPFVNGVGETTDPYLITWFEDRGYVVEHDEIEEDSKASSEFDDMTIDEIEENSEISSELNDMTIDELKTYAEKHKIDIGQSTSQKGIIKKILAAKEAE
;
A
#
# COMPACT_ATOMS: atom_id res chain seq x y z
N MET A 1 -13.16 -10.63 5.92
CA MET A 1 -13.90 -9.69 6.82
C MET A 1 -12.97 -9.32 7.95
N ALA A 2 -13.07 -8.11 8.50
CA ALA A 2 -12.14 -7.66 9.53
C ALA A 2 -12.85 -7.38 10.86
N LYS A 3 -12.25 -7.86 11.93
CA LYS A 3 -12.69 -7.66 13.31
C LYS A 3 -11.88 -6.52 13.92
N VAL A 4 -12.56 -5.44 14.29
CA VAL A 4 -11.98 -4.25 14.89
C VAL A 4 -12.15 -4.29 16.40
N ILE A 5 -11.05 -4.22 17.14
CA ILE A 5 -11.01 -4.25 18.59
C ILE A 5 -10.74 -2.83 19.10
N ALA A 6 -11.69 -2.30 19.86
CA ALA A 6 -11.60 -1.02 20.52
C ALA A 6 -10.60 -1.05 21.67
N PRO A 7 -9.91 0.08 21.95
CA PRO A 7 -9.05 0.21 23.13
C PRO A 7 -9.77 -0.09 24.44
N ASN A 8 -11.08 0.22 24.49
CA ASN A 8 -11.96 -0.13 25.60
C ASN A 8 -12.74 -1.42 25.29
N LYS A 9 -12.29 -2.54 25.86
CA LYS A 9 -12.90 -3.88 25.72
C LYS A 9 -14.31 -4.02 26.30
N GLN A 10 -14.85 -3.00 26.94
CA GLN A 10 -16.23 -2.99 27.45
C GLN A 10 -17.13 -2.02 26.67
N TYR A 11 -16.61 -1.42 25.59
CA TYR A 11 -17.37 -0.48 24.79
C TYR A 11 -18.50 -1.18 24.03
N ASN A 12 -19.72 -0.70 24.25
CA ASN A 12 -20.92 -1.10 23.52
C ASN A 12 -21.49 0.16 22.88
N GLY A 13 -21.51 0.25 21.55
CA GLY A 13 -21.90 1.47 20.84
C GLY A 13 -21.67 1.39 19.34
N ILE A 14 -21.77 2.51 18.64
CA ILE A 14 -21.55 2.60 17.20
C ILE A 14 -20.43 3.60 16.95
N SER A 15 -19.37 3.18 16.27
CA SER A 15 -18.23 4.02 15.89
C SER A 15 -18.06 4.01 14.38
N ALA A 16 -18.01 5.19 13.77
CA ALA A 16 -17.93 5.34 12.30
C ALA A 16 -18.99 4.55 11.52
N GLY A 17 -20.16 4.30 12.12
CA GLY A 17 -21.23 3.49 11.53
C GLY A 17 -21.10 1.98 11.77
N VAL A 18 -19.99 1.52 12.36
CA VAL A 18 -19.78 0.12 12.73
C VAL A 18 -20.29 -0.13 14.16
N PRO A 19 -21.17 -1.12 14.37
CA PRO A 19 -21.60 -1.51 15.71
C PRO A 19 -20.48 -2.25 16.44
N PHE A 20 -20.28 -1.92 17.71
CA PHE A 20 -19.33 -2.56 18.62
C PHE A 20 -20.08 -3.19 19.79
N VAL A 21 -19.68 -4.43 20.13
CA VAL A 21 -20.16 -5.19 21.28
C VAL A 21 -18.96 -5.70 22.07
N ASN A 22 -18.86 -5.36 23.35
CA ASN A 22 -17.72 -5.66 24.23
C ASN A 22 -16.38 -5.26 23.59
N GLY A 23 -16.35 -4.07 23.00
CA GLY A 23 -15.18 -3.53 22.32
C GLY A 23 -14.83 -4.23 21.02
N VAL A 24 -15.69 -5.09 20.44
CA VAL A 24 -15.44 -5.76 19.16
C VAL A 24 -16.48 -5.30 18.13
N GLY A 25 -16.03 -4.77 17.00
CA GLY A 25 -16.84 -4.44 15.84
C GLY A 25 -16.38 -5.23 14.62
N GLU A 26 -17.24 -5.39 13.63
CA GLU A 26 -16.92 -6.13 12.41
C GLU A 26 -17.20 -5.23 11.20
N THR A 27 -16.24 -5.17 10.28
CA THR A 27 -16.35 -4.40 9.05
C THR A 27 -15.75 -5.16 7.87
N THR A 28 -16.29 -4.92 6.68
CA THR A 28 -15.74 -5.40 5.41
C THR A 28 -15.21 -4.26 4.56
N ASP A 29 -15.35 -3.01 5.01
CA ASP A 29 -14.93 -1.83 4.29
C ASP A 29 -13.44 -1.56 4.52
N PRO A 30 -12.57 -1.67 3.49
CA PRO A 30 -11.13 -1.41 3.60
C PRO A 30 -10.79 0.00 4.08
N TYR A 31 -11.62 0.99 3.77
CA TYR A 31 -11.39 2.37 4.20
C TYR A 31 -11.61 2.53 5.71
N LEU A 32 -12.61 1.84 6.27
CA LEU A 32 -12.84 1.86 7.71
C LEU A 32 -11.76 1.10 8.46
N ILE A 33 -11.28 -0.01 7.90
CA ILE A 33 -10.21 -0.80 8.49
C ILE A 33 -8.95 0.05 8.71
N THR A 34 -8.47 0.69 7.65
CA THR A 34 -7.29 1.56 7.71
C THR A 34 -7.50 2.75 8.64
N TRP A 35 -8.70 3.34 8.64
CA TRP A 35 -9.07 4.40 9.58
C TRP A 35 -9.00 3.95 11.03
N PHE A 36 -9.44 2.73 11.35
CA PHE A 36 -9.39 2.19 12.70
C PHE A 36 -7.95 1.95 13.17
N GLU A 37 -7.09 1.42 12.30
CA GLU A 37 -5.66 1.23 12.59
C GLU A 37 -4.96 2.55 12.92
N ASP A 38 -5.17 3.59 12.09
CA ASP A 38 -4.63 4.95 12.33
C ASP A 38 -5.08 5.55 13.67
N ARG A 39 -6.32 5.22 14.09
CA ARG A 39 -6.92 5.70 15.33
C ARG A 39 -6.52 4.90 16.56
N GLY A 40 -5.68 3.87 16.40
CA GLY A 40 -5.17 3.03 17.48
C GLY A 40 -6.11 1.90 17.90
N TYR A 41 -7.02 1.49 17.02
CA TYR A 41 -7.78 0.26 17.18
C TYR A 41 -6.97 -0.92 16.63
N VAL A 42 -7.19 -2.11 17.17
CA VAL A 42 -6.53 -3.33 16.70
C VAL A 42 -7.44 -4.00 15.68
N VAL A 43 -7.01 -4.16 14.44
CA VAL A 43 -7.81 -4.83 13.40
C VAL A 43 -7.24 -6.22 13.17
N GLU A 44 -8.06 -7.24 13.39
CA GLU A 44 -7.79 -8.64 13.03
C GLU A 44 -8.49 -8.92 11.70
N HIS A 45 -7.72 -9.15 10.64
CA HIS A 45 -8.26 -9.66 9.40
C HIS A 45 -8.50 -11.17 9.59
N ASP A 46 -9.76 -11.59 9.65
CA ASP A 46 -10.14 -13.00 9.52
C ASP A 46 -9.97 -13.38 8.03
N GLU A 47 -8.72 -13.36 7.59
CA GLU A 47 -8.25 -14.07 6.40
C GLU A 47 -7.37 -15.22 6.88
N ILE A 48 -7.66 -16.37 6.30
CA ILE A 48 -7.04 -17.65 6.55
C ILE A 48 -5.53 -17.44 6.45
N GLU A 49 -4.79 -17.92 7.45
CA GLU A 49 -3.35 -17.77 7.64
C GLU A 49 -2.55 -17.79 6.31
N GLU A 50 -1.85 -16.70 6.03
CA GLU A 50 -0.41 -16.75 5.74
C GLU A 50 0.23 -15.40 6.08
N ASP A 51 1.09 -15.48 7.10
CA ASP A 51 2.29 -14.70 7.32
C ASP A 51 2.26 -13.22 7.79
N SER A 52 2.55 -13.11 9.09
CA SER A 52 3.79 -12.45 9.55
C SER A 52 3.80 -10.92 9.65
N LYS A 53 3.33 -10.48 10.82
CA LYS A 53 3.96 -9.45 11.66
C LYS A 53 5.49 -9.43 11.53
N ALA A 54 6.05 -8.45 10.82
CA ALA A 54 7.46 -8.09 10.96
C ALA A 54 7.63 -6.57 10.79
N SER A 55 7.54 -5.89 11.93
CA SER A 55 8.31 -4.67 12.16
C SER A 55 9.80 -5.03 12.08
N SER A 56 10.56 -4.13 11.46
CA SER A 56 12.01 -3.87 11.53
C SER A 56 13.01 -4.77 10.80
N GLU A 57 13.90 -4.05 10.09
CA GLU A 57 15.26 -4.37 9.63
C GLU A 57 15.35 -5.19 8.33
N PHE A 58 15.72 -4.55 7.21
CA PHE A 58 17.10 -4.37 6.72
C PHE A 58 17.87 -5.68 6.57
N ASP A 59 18.31 -5.89 5.32
CA ASP A 59 19.39 -6.74 4.82
C ASP A 59 18.96 -7.93 3.95
N ASP A 60 19.62 -8.01 2.79
CA ASP A 60 19.59 -9.04 1.74
C ASP A 60 18.53 -8.92 0.63
N MET A 61 18.83 -8.05 -0.34
CA MET A 61 18.18 -8.02 -1.65
C MET A 61 19.16 -8.58 -2.69
N THR A 62 19.17 -9.90 -2.86
CA THR A 62 19.79 -10.54 -4.03
C THR A 62 18.88 -10.43 -5.24
N ILE A 63 19.46 -9.76 -6.24
CA ILE A 63 19.19 -9.79 -7.69
C ILE A 63 18.63 -11.15 -8.12
N ASP A 64 17.37 -11.16 -8.57
CA ASP A 64 16.96 -11.96 -9.73
C ASP A 64 15.84 -11.19 -10.44
N GLU A 65 16.35 -10.35 -11.33
CA GLU A 65 15.64 -9.54 -12.30
C GLU A 65 14.96 -10.47 -13.33
N ILE A 66 13.87 -9.98 -13.92
CA ILE A 66 13.27 -10.42 -15.20
C ILE A 66 12.07 -11.38 -15.06
N GLU A 67 10.95 -10.85 -14.56
CA GLU A 67 9.62 -11.06 -15.18
C GLU A 67 8.80 -9.74 -15.21
N GLU A 68 9.52 -8.63 -15.13
CA GLU A 68 9.02 -7.30 -14.79
C GLU A 68 8.84 -6.48 -16.08
N ASN A 69 7.85 -6.79 -16.92
CA ASN A 69 7.58 -5.95 -18.10
C ASN A 69 6.10 -5.63 -18.33
N SER A 70 5.17 -6.44 -17.79
CA SER A 70 3.73 -6.18 -17.96
C SER A 70 3.07 -5.44 -16.77
N GLU A 71 3.61 -5.56 -15.55
CA GLU A 71 2.95 -5.02 -14.34
C GLU A 71 3.44 -3.63 -13.90
N ILE A 72 4.61 -3.21 -14.38
CA ILE A 72 5.24 -1.93 -14.00
C ILE A 72 4.34 -0.73 -14.30
N SER A 73 3.56 -0.78 -15.39
CA SER A 73 2.67 0.34 -15.73
C SER A 73 1.61 0.63 -14.65
N SER A 74 1.18 -0.40 -13.92
CA SER A 74 0.21 -0.27 -12.82
C SER A 74 0.91 0.25 -11.57
N GLU A 75 2.06 -0.31 -11.21
CA GLU A 75 2.85 0.12 -10.03
C GLU A 75 3.29 1.59 -10.14
N LEU A 76 3.75 2.00 -11.32
CA LEU A 76 4.16 3.39 -11.55
C LEU A 76 2.97 4.37 -11.49
N ASN A 77 1.73 3.93 -11.72
CA ASN A 77 0.54 4.78 -11.57
C ASN A 77 0.19 5.03 -10.10
N ASP A 78 0.58 4.15 -9.19
CA ASP A 78 0.37 4.32 -7.75
C ASP A 78 1.53 5.09 -7.09
N MET A 79 2.69 5.16 -7.75
CA MET A 79 3.83 5.97 -7.31
C MET A 79 3.59 7.47 -7.45
N THR A 80 4.16 8.23 -6.51
CA THR A 80 4.14 9.69 -6.52
C THR A 80 5.13 10.29 -7.53
N ILE A 81 4.98 11.57 -7.87
CA ILE A 81 5.88 12.29 -8.80
C ILE A 81 7.35 12.23 -8.34
N ASP A 82 7.59 12.28 -7.03
CA ASP A 82 8.95 12.29 -6.48
C ASP A 82 9.61 10.91 -6.60
N GLU A 83 8.84 9.84 -6.32
CA GLU A 83 9.28 8.46 -6.50
C GLU A 83 9.55 8.15 -7.98
N LEU A 84 8.69 8.62 -8.88
CA LEU A 84 8.89 8.46 -10.33
C LEU A 84 10.14 9.18 -10.84
N LYS A 85 10.47 10.35 -10.28
CA LYS A 85 11.73 11.05 -10.61
C LYS A 85 12.94 10.26 -10.11
N THR A 86 12.88 9.80 -8.87
CA THR A 86 13.93 8.97 -8.28
C THR A 86 14.15 7.70 -9.10
N TYR A 87 13.06 7.05 -9.53
CA TYR A 87 13.10 5.91 -10.43
C TYR A 87 13.80 6.24 -11.74
N ALA A 88 13.39 7.33 -12.40
CA ALA A 88 14.02 7.77 -13.63
C ALA A 88 15.51 8.09 -13.46
N GLU A 89 15.92 8.76 -12.39
CA GLU A 89 17.33 9.06 -12.10
C GLU A 89 18.14 7.78 -11.85
N LYS A 90 17.60 6.84 -11.06
CA LYS A 90 18.22 5.54 -10.77
C LYS A 90 18.45 4.73 -12.04
N HIS A 91 17.45 4.72 -12.93
CA HIS A 91 17.52 4.03 -14.23
C HIS A 91 18.11 4.89 -15.35
N LYS A 92 18.59 6.11 -15.04
CA LYS A 92 19.15 7.08 -16.01
C LYS A 92 18.22 7.38 -17.21
N ILE A 93 16.91 7.40 -16.97
CA ILE A 93 15.86 7.70 -17.95
C ILE A 93 15.66 9.22 -18.03
N ASP A 94 15.66 9.76 -19.25
CA ASP A 94 15.36 11.18 -19.49
C ASP A 94 13.85 11.45 -19.48
N ILE A 95 13.36 12.01 -18.37
CA ILE A 95 11.97 12.46 -18.21
C ILE A 95 11.71 13.86 -18.79
N GLY A 96 12.76 14.57 -19.25
CA GLY A 96 12.68 15.91 -19.80
C GLY A 96 12.07 16.93 -18.82
N GLN A 97 11.14 17.75 -19.31
CA GLN A 97 10.41 18.75 -18.51
C GLN A 97 9.04 18.23 -18.03
N SER A 98 8.83 16.90 -18.00
CA SER A 98 7.56 16.35 -17.53
C SER A 98 7.38 16.59 -16.03
N THR A 99 6.37 17.37 -15.67
CA THR A 99 5.99 17.68 -14.29
C THR A 99 4.74 16.95 -13.81
N SER A 100 4.09 16.18 -14.69
CA SER A 100 2.90 15.40 -14.39
C SER A 100 3.24 13.92 -14.27
N GLN A 101 2.66 13.26 -13.28
CA GLN A 101 2.82 11.83 -13.00
C GLN A 101 2.69 10.99 -14.27
N LYS A 102 1.55 11.08 -14.97
CA LYS A 102 1.31 10.38 -16.25
C LYS A 102 2.34 10.68 -17.33
N GLY A 103 2.85 11.92 -17.38
CA GLY A 103 3.88 12.31 -18.34
C GLY A 103 5.22 11.62 -18.05
N ILE A 104 5.59 11.56 -16.78
CA ILE A 104 6.81 10.90 -16.29
C ILE A 104 6.72 9.38 -16.52
N ILE A 105 5.61 8.75 -16.14
CA ILE A 105 5.36 7.30 -16.35
C ILE A 105 5.50 6.93 -17.82
N LYS A 106 4.91 7.73 -18.72
CA LYS A 106 4.99 7.47 -20.17
C LYS A 106 6.44 7.49 -20.67
N LYS A 107 7.29 8.35 -20.12
CA LYS A 107 8.72 8.41 -20.48
C LYS A 107 9.48 7.20 -19.96
N ILE A 108 9.19 6.79 -18.72
CA ILE A 108 9.78 5.62 -18.10
C ILE A 108 9.42 4.35 -18.87
N LEU A 109 8.14 4.13 -19.17
CA LEU A 109 7.67 3.00 -19.96
C LEU A 109 8.31 2.98 -21.36
N ALA A 110 8.31 4.12 -22.06
CA ALA A 110 8.88 4.19 -23.39
C ALA A 110 10.40 3.92 -23.43
N ALA A 111 11.12 4.21 -22.34
CA ALA A 111 12.53 3.87 -22.21
C ALA A 111 12.75 2.38 -21.94
N LYS A 112 11.93 1.78 -21.05
CA LYS A 112 11.95 0.34 -20.76
C LYS A 112 11.54 -0.53 -21.96
N GLU A 113 10.57 -0.07 -22.77
CA GLU A 113 10.14 -0.77 -23.99
C GLU A 113 11.19 -0.71 -25.12
N ALA A 114 12.17 0.19 -25.03
CA ALA A 114 13.21 0.38 -26.05
C ALA A 114 14.53 -0.34 -25.74
N GLU A 115 14.62 -1.00 -24.58
CA GLU A 115 15.75 -1.84 -24.14
C GLU A 115 15.55 -3.31 -24.58
#